data_AF-A0A3L9M3Q3-F1
#
_entry.id   AF-A0A3L9M3Q3-F1
#
_cell.length_a   1.000
_cell.length_b   1.000
_cell.length_c   1.000
_cell.angle_alpha   90.00
_cell.angle_beta   90.00
_cell.angle_gamma   90.00
#
_symmetry.space_group_name_H-M   'P 1'
#
loop_
_entity.id
_entity.type
_entity.pdbx_description
1 polymer ?
#
loop_
_entity_poly.entity_id
_entity_poly.type
_entity_poly.pdbx_seq_one_letter_code
_entity_poly.pdbx_strand_id
1 'polypeptide(L)'
;MKQIESLFDTYNKLYEELDNDNYDVEDEVYELEDEVRLLLDEYSFQDEPMFENQETELIKLRELNSLVKEMKQEFDFYNEEAELDMMFPNRHDDDFDEDDMSWRNVFGE
;
A
#
# COMPACT_ATOMS: atom_id res chain seq x y z
N MET A 1 3.00 12.92 -12.23
CA MET A 1 2.91 13.92 -11.15
C MET A 1 1.48 14.21 -10.69
N LYS A 2 0.57 14.77 -11.50
CA LYS A 2 -0.79 15.16 -11.04
C LYS A 2 -1.60 14.04 -10.38
N GLN A 3 -1.36 12.78 -10.74
CA GLN A 3 -2.10 11.65 -10.18
C GLN A 3 -1.65 11.30 -8.75
N ILE A 4 -0.34 11.23 -8.47
CA ILE A 4 0.17 10.93 -7.12
C ILE A 4 -0.17 12.06 -6.14
N GLU A 5 -0.02 13.31 -6.54
CA GLU A 5 -0.43 14.46 -5.70
C GLU A 5 -1.93 14.39 -5.36
N SER A 6 -2.77 13.99 -6.33
CA SER A 6 -4.20 13.78 -6.08
C SER A 6 -4.47 12.65 -5.09
N LEU A 7 -3.65 11.60 -5.06
CA LEU A 7 -3.81 10.51 -4.10
C LEU A 7 -3.43 10.93 -2.68
N PHE A 8 -2.39 11.74 -2.53
CA PHE A 8 -2.08 12.38 -1.24
C PHE A 8 -3.19 13.34 -0.79
N ASP A 9 -3.78 14.12 -1.71
CA ASP A 9 -4.95 14.95 -1.39
C ASP A 9 -6.15 14.11 -0.96
N THR A 10 -6.40 12.97 -1.62
CA THR A 10 -7.45 12.02 -1.21
C THR A 10 -7.16 11.45 0.17
N TYR A 11 -5.94 11.00 0.43
CA TYR A 11 -5.52 10.50 1.74
C TYR A 11 -5.79 11.53 2.84
N ASN A 12 -5.36 12.79 2.66
CA ASN A 12 -5.56 13.83 3.66
C ASN A 12 -7.05 14.07 3.93
N LYS A 13 -7.90 14.05 2.90
CA LYS A 13 -9.35 14.19 3.08
C LYS A 13 -9.94 13.02 3.86
N LEU A 14 -9.57 11.78 3.51
CA LEU A 14 -10.07 10.60 4.22
C LEU A 14 -9.62 10.63 5.68
N TYR A 15 -8.37 10.99 5.95
CA TYR A 15 -7.87 11.15 7.31
C TYR A 15 -8.64 12.23 8.09
N GLU A 16 -8.92 13.38 7.48
CA GLU A 16 -9.75 14.42 8.10
C GLU A 16 -11.19 13.94 8.39
N GLU A 17 -11.81 13.18 7.48
CA GLU A 17 -13.14 12.62 7.72
C GLU A 17 -13.12 11.63 8.90
N LEU A 18 -12.12 10.76 8.96
CA LEU A 18 -11.95 9.79 10.05
C LEU A 18 -11.66 10.46 11.40
N ASP A 19 -10.81 11.50 11.42
CA ASP A 19 -10.54 12.30 12.62
C ASP A 19 -11.79 13.03 13.13
N ASN A 20 -12.74 13.33 12.24
CA ASN A 20 -14.06 13.87 12.58
C ASN A 20 -15.10 12.79 12.93
N ASP A 21 -14.66 11.56 13.25
CA ASP A 21 -15.50 10.39 13.56
C ASP A 21 -16.43 9.96 12.40
N ASN A 22 -16.12 10.33 11.15
CA ASN A 22 -16.86 9.89 9.98
C ASN A 22 -16.26 8.59 9.40
N TYR A 23 -16.65 7.45 9.95
CA TYR A 23 -16.20 6.12 9.51
C TYR A 23 -16.94 5.61 8.25
N ASP A 24 -17.88 6.36 7.69
CA ASP A 24 -18.56 5.98 6.44
C ASP A 24 -17.60 5.96 5.24
N VAL A 25 -16.39 6.50 5.39
CA VAL A 25 -15.35 6.55 4.35
C VAL A 25 -14.43 5.33 4.32
N GLU A 26 -14.73 4.27 5.09
CA GLU A 26 -13.92 3.05 5.16
C GLU A 26 -13.72 2.42 3.78
N ASP A 27 -14.78 2.33 2.96
CA ASP A 27 -14.69 1.76 1.61
C ASP A 27 -13.73 2.58 0.73
N GLU A 28 -13.78 3.91 0.80
CA GLU A 28 -12.88 4.80 0.08
C GLU A 28 -11.42 4.68 0.53
N VAL A 29 -11.17 4.30 1.78
CA VAL A 29 -9.80 3.98 2.27
C VAL A 29 -9.27 2.74 1.56
N TYR A 30 -10.09 1.69 1.42
CA TYR A 30 -9.70 0.49 0.67
C TYR A 30 -9.50 0.79 -0.82
N GLU A 31 -10.40 1.59 -1.43
CA GLU A 31 -10.24 2.00 -2.84
C GLU A 31 -8.94 2.78 -3.08
N LEU A 32 -8.59 3.69 -2.16
CA LEU A 32 -7.33 4.42 -2.21
C LEU A 32 -6.13 3.46 -2.12
N GLU A 33 -6.18 2.49 -1.22
CA GLU A 33 -5.11 1.50 -1.08
C GLU A 33 -4.93 0.68 -2.36
N ASP A 34 -6.01 0.19 -2.95
CA ASP A 34 -5.98 -0.55 -4.21
C ASP A 34 -5.40 0.30 -5.36
N GLU A 35 -5.79 1.57 -5.48
CA GLU A 35 -5.23 2.46 -6.50
C GLU A 35 -3.72 2.69 -6.30
N VAL A 36 -3.28 2.92 -5.06
CA VAL A 36 -1.86 3.07 -4.73
C VAL A 36 -1.08 1.80 -5.09
N ARG A 37 -1.63 0.61 -4.80
CA ARG A 37 -1.02 -0.68 -5.13
C ARG A 37 -0.91 -0.92 -6.63
N LEU A 38 -1.95 -0.62 -7.39
CA LEU A 38 -1.92 -0.72 -8.85
C LEU A 38 -0.81 0.16 -9.44
N LEU A 39 -0.64 1.37 -8.90
CA LEU A 39 0.44 2.25 -9.34
C LEU A 39 1.81 1.78 -8.86
N LEU A 40 1.93 1.20 -7.66
CA LEU A 40 3.19 0.58 -7.22
C LEU A 40 3.67 -0.50 -8.19
N ASP A 41 2.76 -1.35 -8.68
CA ASP A 41 3.08 -2.35 -9.70
C ASP A 41 3.43 -1.69 -11.05
N GLU A 42 2.67 -0.69 -11.48
CA GLU A 42 2.94 0.06 -12.72
C GLU A 42 4.32 0.72 -12.72
N TYR A 43 4.73 1.29 -11.57
CA TYR A 43 6.02 1.96 -11.40
C TYR A 43 7.13 1.03 -10.87
N SER A 44 6.89 -0.27 -10.74
CA SER A 44 7.88 -1.25 -10.23
C SER A 44 9.18 -1.27 -11.02
N PHE A 45 9.15 -0.95 -12.32
CA PHE A 45 10.35 -0.81 -13.15
C PHE A 45 11.32 0.28 -12.66
N GLN A 46 10.87 1.20 -11.80
CA GLN A 46 11.71 2.24 -11.20
C GLN A 46 12.56 1.73 -10.02
N ASP A 47 12.41 0.45 -9.65
CA ASP A 47 13.27 -0.23 -8.66
C ASP A 47 14.61 -0.68 -9.29
N GLU A 48 14.76 -0.52 -10.62
CA GLU A 48 15.98 -0.85 -11.35
C GLU A 48 17.18 0.04 -10.94
N PRO A 49 18.43 -0.47 -10.97
CA PRO A 49 19.63 0.28 -10.54
C PRO A 49 19.85 1.61 -11.26
N MET A 50 19.27 1.78 -12.45
CA MET A 50 19.37 3.02 -13.23
C MET A 50 18.63 4.21 -12.58
N PHE A 51 17.71 3.95 -11.66
CA PHE A 51 16.94 4.94 -10.90
C PHE A 51 17.45 5.09 -9.45
N GLU A 52 18.52 4.38 -9.09
CA GLU A 52 19.10 4.41 -7.75
C GLU A 52 19.48 5.85 -7.34
N ASN A 53 19.07 6.28 -6.13
CA ASN A 53 19.24 7.62 -5.57
C ASN A 53 18.47 8.76 -6.27
N GLN A 54 17.46 8.44 -7.10
CA GLN A 54 16.52 9.44 -7.62
C GLN A 54 15.22 9.43 -6.82
N GLU A 55 14.63 10.61 -6.63
CA GLU A 55 13.26 10.71 -6.12
C GLU A 55 12.31 10.29 -7.24
N THR A 56 11.77 9.07 -7.13
CA THR A 56 10.89 8.47 -8.14
C THR A 56 9.44 8.45 -7.69
N GLU A 57 8.52 8.27 -8.63
CA GLU A 57 7.12 8.02 -8.35
C GLU A 57 6.93 6.80 -7.43
N LEU A 58 7.72 5.74 -7.64
CA LEU A 58 7.72 4.54 -6.81
C LEU A 58 7.99 4.84 -5.33
N ILE A 59 8.97 5.71 -5.02
CA ILE A 59 9.26 6.10 -3.63
C ILE A 59 8.07 6.81 -2.98
N LYS A 60 7.44 7.75 -3.71
CA LYS A 60 6.28 8.51 -3.20
C LYS A 60 5.07 7.61 -2.99
N LEU A 61 4.85 6.65 -3.89
CA LEU A 61 3.78 5.67 -3.77
C LEU A 61 4.04 4.70 -2.62
N ARG A 62 5.30 4.30 -2.37
CA ARG A 62 5.68 3.49 -1.20
C ARG A 62 5.38 4.23 0.09
N GLU A 63 5.74 5.51 0.17
CA GLU A 63 5.42 6.38 1.31
C GLU A 63 3.90 6.46 1.54
N LEU A 64 3.13 6.73 0.48
CA LEU A 64 1.68 6.83 0.59
C LEU A 64 1.03 5.50 1.02
N ASN A 65 1.49 4.37 0.49
CA ASN A 65 1.02 3.05 0.88
C ASN A 65 1.26 2.78 2.37
N SER A 66 2.43 3.18 2.90
CA SER A 66 2.70 3.10 4.34
C SER A 66 1.75 3.97 5.15
N LEU A 67 1.49 5.21 4.72
CA LEU A 67 0.55 6.12 5.39
C LEU A 67 -0.88 5.57 5.43
N VAL A 68 -1.36 4.97 4.34
CA VAL A 68 -2.70 4.34 4.28
C VAL A 68 -2.78 3.15 5.25
N LYS A 69 -1.73 2.33 5.34
CA LYS A 69 -1.67 1.22 6.29
C LYS A 69 -1.66 1.69 7.74
N GLU A 70 -0.90 2.74 8.05
CA GLU A 70 -0.89 3.36 9.39
C GLU A 70 -2.27 3.92 9.74
N MET A 71 -2.94 4.59 8.81
CA MET A 71 -4.32 5.07 8.99
C MET A 71 -5.30 3.93 9.26
N LYS A 72 -5.26 2.83 8.48
CA LYS A 72 -6.10 1.64 8.73
C LYS A 72 -5.85 1.04 10.12
N GLN A 73 -4.61 1.07 10.62
CA GLN A 73 -4.29 0.59 11.97
C GLN A 73 -4.80 1.55 13.06
N GLU A 74 -4.69 2.86 12.84
CA GLU A 74 -5.13 3.89 13.78
C GLU A 74 -6.65 3.87 14.00
N PHE A 75 -7.42 3.68 12.91
CA PHE A 75 -8.88 3.67 12.94
C PHE A 75 -9.51 2.26 13.00
N ASP A 76 -8.73 1.23 13.31
CA ASP A 76 -9.18 -0.17 13.50
C ASP A 76 -9.84 -0.83 12.26
N PHE A 77 -9.45 -0.39 11.06
CA PHE A 77 -9.81 -1.04 9.79
C PHE A 77 -8.83 -2.14 9.39
N TYR A 78 -7.68 -2.24 10.06
CA TYR A 78 -6.62 -3.16 9.68
C TYR A 78 -7.03 -4.63 9.87
N ASN A 79 -7.09 -5.37 8.77
CA ASN A 79 -7.33 -6.81 8.78
C ASN A 79 -6.04 -7.58 8.42
N GLU A 80 -5.34 -8.07 9.43
CA GLU A 80 -4.08 -8.82 9.30
C GLU A 80 -4.20 -10.00 8.32
N GLU A 81 -5.30 -10.75 8.35
CA GLU A 81 -5.47 -11.92 7.48
C GLU A 81 -5.63 -11.52 6.02
N ALA A 82 -6.41 -10.46 5.75
CA ALA A 82 -6.60 -9.96 4.39
C ALA A 82 -5.30 -9.37 3.82
N GLU A 83 -4.52 -8.65 4.63
CA GLU A 83 -3.22 -8.13 4.22
C GLU A 83 -2.22 -9.24 3.90
N LEU A 84 -2.19 -10.31 4.71
CA LEU A 84 -1.36 -11.48 4.45
C LEU A 84 -1.77 -12.23 3.18
N ASP A 85 -3.07 -12.40 2.94
CA ASP A 85 -3.57 -13.02 1.70
C ASP A 85 -3.21 -12.18 0.46
N MET A 86 -3.18 -10.86 0.60
CA MET A 86 -2.79 -9.96 -0.48
C MET A 86 -1.27 -9.97 -0.73
N MET A 87 -0.46 -10.06 0.34
CA MET A 87 1.02 -10.12 0.22
C MET A 87 1.50 -11.51 -0.24
N PHE A 88 0.74 -12.56 0.07
CA PHE A 88 1.04 -13.94 -0.26
C PHE A 88 -0.19 -14.60 -0.89
N PRO A 89 -0.56 -14.27 -2.13
CA PRO A 89 -1.76 -14.83 -2.77
C PRO A 89 -1.71 -16.36 -2.91
N ASN A 90 -0.51 -16.95 -2.95
CA ASN A 90 -0.32 -18.40 -3.00
C ASN A 90 -0.19 -19.03 -1.59
N ARG A 91 -0.40 -18.28 -0.50
CA ARG A 91 -0.35 -18.75 0.91
C ARG A 91 -1.16 -20.02 1.18
N HIS A 92 -2.25 -20.17 0.45
CA HIS A 92 -3.20 -21.27 0.61
C HIS A 92 -2.97 -22.43 -0.36
N ASP A 93 -1.95 -22.34 -1.23
CA ASP A 93 -1.57 -23.42 -2.12
C ASP A 93 -0.77 -24.49 -1.35
N ASP A 94 -0.97 -25.76 -1.71
CA ASP A 94 -0.35 -26.92 -1.05
C ASP A 94 1.20 -26.92 -1.13
N ASP A 95 1.79 -26.09 -2.00
CA ASP A 95 3.24 -25.93 -2.20
C ASP A 95 3.82 -24.63 -1.60
N PHE A 96 3.04 -23.88 -0.82
CA PHE A 96 3.52 -22.68 -0.13
C PHE A 96 4.46 -23.04 1.02
N ASP A 97 5.73 -22.64 0.92
CA ASP A 97 6.70 -22.79 2.01
C ASP A 97 6.65 -21.54 2.91
N GLU A 98 6.67 -21.74 4.23
CA GLU A 98 6.68 -20.63 5.21
C GLU A 98 7.89 -19.66 5.01
N ASP A 99 8.96 -20.15 4.37
CA ASP A 99 10.13 -19.35 3.96
C ASP A 99 9.81 -18.35 2.83
N ASP A 100 8.72 -18.53 2.08
CA ASP A 100 8.22 -17.56 1.10
C ASP A 100 7.69 -16.29 1.76
N MET A 101 7.37 -16.35 3.07
CA MET A 101 7.07 -15.16 3.89
C MET A 101 8.30 -14.34 4.30
N SER A 102 9.49 -14.72 3.85
CA SER A 102 10.70 -13.99 4.23
C SER A 102 10.69 -12.56 3.70
N TRP A 103 11.21 -11.65 4.51
CA TRP A 103 11.28 -10.22 4.21
C TRP A 103 11.97 -9.91 2.87
N ARG A 104 12.90 -10.77 2.47
CA ARG A 104 13.59 -10.73 1.16
C ARG A 104 12.70 -11.04 -0.03
N ASN A 105 11.71 -11.92 0.14
CA ASN A 105 10.81 -12.33 -0.94
C ASN A 105 9.75 -11.25 -1.21
N VAL A 106 9.35 -10.53 -0.16
CA VAL A 106 8.26 -9.55 -0.22
C VAL A 106 8.73 -8.16 -0.62
N PHE A 107 9.93 -7.74 -0.21
CA PHE A 107 10.42 -6.38 -0.45
C PHE A 107 11.67 -6.30 -1.34
N GLY A 108 12.18 -7.43 -1.81
CA GLY A 108 13.44 -7.48 -2.57
C GLY A 108 14.66 -7.05 -1.73
N GLU A 109 15.87 -7.29 -2.23
CA GLU A 109 17.10 -6.70 -1.65
C GLU A 109 17.32 -5.26 -2.13
#